data_AF-A0A176S1M1-F1
#
_entry.id   AF-A0A176S1M1-F1
#
_cell.length_a   1.000
_cell.length_b   1.000
_cell.length_c   1.000
_cell.angle_alpha   90.00
_cell.angle_beta   90.00
_cell.angle_gamma   90.00
#
_symmetry.space_group_name_H-M   'P 1'
#
loop_
_entity.id
_entity.type
_entity.pdbx_description
1 polymer ?
#
loop_
_entity_poly.entity_id
_entity_poly.type
_entity_poly.pdbx_seq_one_letter_code
_entity_poly.pdbx_strand_id
1 'polypeptide(L)'
;MDTCHSGNAFNSRLVKDAADANIVVISATDSDSVAQELPRLKHGVFTYALLSGLRGEADANRDKVLKIKELDSYLSNNIEKLTSGSQVPVLHAPGGFRDFVFARL
;
A
#
# COMPACT_ATOMS: atom_id res chain seq x y z
N MET A 1 -3.99 5.13 2.70
CA MET A 1 -4.36 6.55 2.60
C MET A 1 -4.37 6.90 1.13
N ASP A 2 -5.55 7.07 0.54
CA ASP A 2 -5.72 7.40 -0.88
C ASP A 2 -6.05 8.90 -1.00
N THR A 3 -5.02 9.72 -1.20
CA THR A 3 -5.12 11.18 -1.40
C THR A 3 -3.84 11.66 -2.08
N CYS A 4 -3.94 12.68 -2.94
CA CYS A 4 -2.75 13.36 -3.47
C CYS A 4 -1.94 13.98 -2.32
N HIS A 5 -0.61 13.81 -2.36
CA HIS A 5 0.33 14.24 -1.30
C HIS A 5 0.16 13.55 0.06
N SER A 6 -0.32 12.29 0.10
CA SER A 6 -0.46 11.53 1.36
C SER A 6 0.85 11.38 2.14
N GLY A 7 2.01 11.41 1.47
CA GLY A 7 3.33 11.36 2.13
C GLY A 7 3.59 12.50 3.12
N ASN A 8 2.98 13.67 2.92
CA ASN A 8 3.14 14.84 3.80
C ASN A 8 2.21 14.83 5.03
N ALA A 9 1.35 13.82 5.17
CA ALA A 9 0.45 13.70 6.33
C ALA A 9 1.11 13.07 7.57
N PHE A 10 2.39 12.70 7.50
CA PHE A 10 3.08 11.96 8.55
C PHE A 10 4.15 12.81 9.25
N ASN A 11 4.21 12.72 10.58
CA ASN A 11 5.33 13.24 11.38
C ASN A 11 5.98 12.09 12.18
N SER A 12 7.22 12.29 12.64
CA SER A 12 8.00 11.25 13.34
C SER A 12 7.36 10.75 14.64
N ARG A 13 6.51 11.56 15.29
CA ARG A 13 5.73 11.14 16.47
C ARG A 13 4.61 10.17 16.10
N LEU A 14 3.85 10.44 15.05
CA LEU A 14 2.81 9.56 14.54
C LEU A 14 3.37 8.20 14.10
N VAL A 15 4.55 8.19 13.47
CA VAL A 15 5.24 6.95 13.10
C VAL A 15 5.67 6.16 14.34
N LYS A 16 6.14 6.84 15.39
CA LYS A 16 6.52 6.21 16.67
C LYS A 16 5.30 5.69 17.44
N ASP A 17 4.22 6.45 17.53
CA ASP A 17 3.00 6.04 18.24
C ASP A 17 2.29 4.91 17.48
N ALA A 18 2.31 4.94 16.15
CA ALA A 18 1.91 3.83 15.29
C ALA A 18 2.76 2.58 15.55
N ALA A 19 4.06 2.76 15.82
CA ALA A 19 4.93 1.66 16.18
C ALA A 19 4.56 0.96 17.46
N ASP A 20 4.36 1.75 18.51
CA ASP A 20 4.00 1.25 19.82
C ASP A 20 2.60 0.58 19.79
N ALA A 21 1.75 0.94 18.80
CA ALA A 21 0.41 0.39 18.58
C ALA A 21 0.28 -0.70 17.48
N ASN A 22 1.37 -1.13 16.83
CA ASN A 22 1.35 -2.02 15.64
C ASN A 22 0.47 -1.52 14.47
N ILE A 23 0.41 -0.22 14.26
CA ILE A 23 -0.28 0.40 13.14
C ILE A 23 0.66 0.43 11.94
N VAL A 24 0.16 -0.03 10.80
CA VAL A 24 0.81 0.07 9.50
C VAL A 24 -0.02 1.00 8.62
N VAL A 25 0.64 1.92 7.93
CA VAL A 25 -0.05 2.81 6.99
C VAL A 25 0.55 2.66 5.61
N ILE A 26 -0.29 2.31 4.64
CA ILE A 26 0.08 2.29 3.22
C ILE A 26 -0.52 3.53 2.57
N SER A 27 0.33 4.36 1.97
CA SER A 27 -0.03 5.59 1.27
C SER A 27 -0.02 5.35 -0.24
N ALA A 28 -1.01 5.90 -0.94
CA ALA A 28 -1.13 5.76 -2.40
C ALA A 28 0.00 6.45 -3.17
N THR A 29 0.58 7.49 -2.57
CA THR A 29 1.69 8.25 -3.12
C THR A 29 2.75 8.48 -2.06
N ASP A 30 3.99 8.63 -2.51
CA ASP A 30 5.05 9.30 -1.76
C ASP A 30 4.85 10.84 -1.73
N SER A 31 5.89 11.57 -1.31
CA SER A 31 5.90 13.05 -1.26
C SER A 31 5.86 13.72 -2.64
N ASP A 32 6.36 13.03 -3.66
CA ASP A 32 6.68 13.60 -4.96
C ASP A 32 5.77 13.09 -6.10
N SER A 33 4.98 12.04 -5.84
CA SER A 33 4.01 11.47 -6.78
C SER A 33 2.57 11.85 -6.45
N VAL A 34 1.72 11.81 -7.48
CA VAL A 34 0.30 12.17 -7.41
C VAL A 34 -0.54 10.93 -7.68
N ALA A 35 -1.64 10.77 -6.94
CA ALA A 35 -2.53 9.63 -7.11
C ALA A 35 -3.19 9.75 -8.48
N GLN A 36 -3.05 8.71 -9.30
CA GLN A 36 -3.59 8.71 -10.65
C GLN A 36 -4.96 8.03 -10.69
N GLU A 37 -5.86 8.60 -11.48
CA GLU A 37 -7.06 7.92 -11.93
C GLU A 37 -6.85 7.48 -13.38
N LEU A 38 -7.05 6.19 -13.65
CA LEU A 38 -7.09 5.69 -15.01
C LEU A 38 -8.57 5.60 -15.44
N PRO A 39 -9.01 6.32 -16.49
CA PRO A 39 -10.42 6.33 -16.92
C PRO A 39 -10.99 4.94 -17.19
N ARG A 40 -10.12 4.01 -17.62
CA ARG A 40 -10.46 2.60 -17.88
C ARG A 40 -10.74 1.78 -16.62
N LEU A 41 -10.22 2.17 -15.46
CA LEU A 41 -10.31 1.40 -14.21
C LEU A 41 -11.52 1.77 -13.34
N LYS A 42 -12.22 2.87 -13.65
CA LYS A 42 -13.34 3.44 -12.85
C LYS A 42 -13.00 3.74 -11.37
N HIS A 43 -11.74 3.61 -10.99
CA HIS A 43 -11.19 3.80 -9.65
C HIS A 43 -9.80 4.47 -9.78
N GLY A 44 -9.33 5.10 -8.70
CA GLY A 44 -7.92 5.46 -8.56
C GLY A 44 -7.03 4.21 -8.62
N VAL A 45 -5.82 4.33 -9.17
CA VAL A 45 -4.91 3.20 -9.41
C VAL A 45 -4.57 2.46 -8.12
N PHE A 46 -4.38 3.19 -7.02
CA PHE A 46 -4.16 2.59 -5.71
C PHE A 46 -5.35 1.76 -5.24
N THR A 47 -6.55 2.34 -5.24
CA THR A 47 -7.77 1.64 -4.85
C THR A 47 -8.01 0.40 -5.73
N TYR A 48 -7.78 0.50 -7.04
CA TYR A 48 -7.86 -0.65 -7.95
C TYR A 48 -6.88 -1.76 -7.54
N ALA A 49 -5.60 -1.44 -7.37
CA ALA A 49 -4.59 -2.42 -6.99
C ALA A 49 -4.90 -3.05 -5.63
N LEU A 50 -5.32 -2.25 -4.64
CA LEU A 50 -5.70 -2.76 -3.33
C LEU A 50 -6.83 -3.79 -3.44
N LEU A 51 -7.91 -3.47 -4.15
CA LEU A 51 -9.03 -4.39 -4.33
C LEU A 51 -8.63 -5.68 -5.05
N SER A 52 -7.77 -5.59 -6.07
CA SER A 52 -7.25 -6.77 -6.78
C SER A 52 -6.37 -7.65 -5.87
N GLY A 53 -5.52 -7.04 -5.06
CA GLY A 53 -4.71 -7.73 -4.06
C GLY A 53 -5.56 -8.48 -3.03
N LEU A 54 -6.62 -7.83 -2.52
CA LEU A 54 -7.57 -8.44 -1.57
C LEU A 54 -8.45 -9.54 -2.18
N ARG A 55 -8.55 -9.62 -3.51
CA ARG A 55 -9.19 -10.74 -4.22
C ARG A 55 -8.25 -11.93 -4.41
N GLY A 56 -7.02 -11.82 -3.93
CA GLY A 56 -6.03 -12.90 -3.91
C GLY A 56 -4.87 -12.73 -4.89
N GLU A 57 -4.82 -11.65 -5.67
CA GLU A 57 -3.66 -11.42 -6.54
C GLU A 57 -2.38 -11.10 -5.76
N ALA A 58 -2.52 -10.65 -4.51
CA ALA A 58 -1.39 -10.40 -3.62
C ALA A 58 -0.90 -11.65 -2.87
N ASP A 59 -1.60 -12.79 -2.97
CA ASP A 59 -1.17 -14.07 -2.37
C ASP A 59 -0.10 -14.74 -3.24
N ALA A 60 1.15 -14.26 -3.08
CA ALA A 60 2.28 -14.69 -3.88
C ALA A 60 2.66 -16.16 -3.64
N ASN A 61 2.50 -16.64 -2.40
CA ASN A 61 2.90 -17.98 -1.99
C ASN A 61 1.74 -19.02 -2.13
N ARG A 62 0.51 -18.55 -2.36
CA ARG A 62 -0.72 -19.34 -2.55
C ARG A 62 -1.15 -20.13 -1.31
N ASP A 63 -0.86 -19.63 -0.11
CA ASP A 63 -1.25 -20.24 1.16
C ASP A 63 -2.63 -19.77 1.67
N LYS A 64 -3.33 -18.91 0.90
CA LYS A 64 -4.59 -18.27 1.25
C LYS A 64 -4.52 -17.35 2.48
N VAL A 65 -3.32 -16.91 2.85
CA VAL A 65 -3.06 -16.01 3.96
C VAL A 65 -2.32 -14.80 3.43
N LEU A 66 -3.00 -13.68 3.33
CA LEU A 66 -2.39 -12.45 2.88
C LEU A 66 -1.67 -11.75 4.04
N LYS A 67 -0.35 -11.64 3.96
CA LYS A 67 0.47 -10.87 4.91
C LYS A 67 0.73 -9.44 4.42
N ILE A 68 1.10 -8.56 5.33
CA ILE A 68 1.40 -7.16 4.99
C ILE A 68 2.54 -7.03 3.98
N LYS A 69 3.61 -7.81 4.12
CA LYS A 69 4.73 -7.75 3.16
C LYS A 69 4.33 -8.21 1.75
N GLU A 70 3.42 -9.17 1.66
CA GLU A 70 2.90 -9.65 0.37
C GLU A 70 2.01 -8.59 -0.27
N LEU A 71 1.12 -7.98 0.51
CA LEU A 71 0.30 -6.87 0.04
C LEU A 71 1.14 -5.67 -0.41
N ASP A 72 2.15 -5.27 0.37
CA ASP A 72 3.06 -4.16 0.03
C ASP A 72 3.85 -4.44 -1.26
N SER A 73 4.41 -5.64 -1.37
CA SER A 73 5.14 -6.07 -2.58
C SER A 73 4.24 -6.09 -3.80
N TYR A 74 2.99 -6.57 -3.66
CA TYR A 74 2.03 -6.58 -4.75
C TYR A 74 1.65 -5.16 -5.17
N LEU A 75 1.29 -4.30 -4.22
CA LEU A 75 0.88 -2.92 -4.48
C LEU A 75 2.00 -2.14 -5.18
N SER A 76 3.23 -2.22 -4.67
CA SER A 76 4.40 -1.56 -5.25
C SER A 76 4.59 -1.96 -6.72
N ASN A 77 4.64 -3.27 -6.99
CA ASN A 77 4.84 -3.77 -8.35
C ASN A 77 3.66 -3.47 -9.29
N ASN A 78 2.42 -3.53 -8.81
CA ASN A 78 1.22 -3.36 -9.64
C ASN A 78 1.00 -1.89 -10.00
N ILE A 79 1.12 -0.99 -9.03
CA ILE A 79 0.92 0.45 -9.22
C ILE A 79 2.01 1.03 -10.11
N GLU A 80 3.27 0.64 -9.91
CA GLU A 80 4.38 1.06 -10.77
C GLU A 80 4.15 0.64 -12.23
N LYS A 81 3.69 -0.60 -12.45
CA LYS A 81 3.35 -1.09 -13.80
C LYS A 81 2.16 -0.38 -14.42
N LEU A 82 1.10 -0.12 -13.64
CA LEU A 82 -0.12 0.53 -14.14
C LEU A 82 0.09 2.01 -14.49
N THR A 83 1.00 2.67 -13.79
CA THR A 83 1.29 4.10 -13.95
C THR A 83 2.58 4.39 -14.70
N SER A 84 3.25 3.35 -15.20
CA SER A 84 4.59 3.45 -15.82
C SER A 84 5.59 4.20 -14.95
N GLY A 85 5.58 3.91 -13.64
CA GLY A 85 6.45 4.53 -12.63
C GLY A 85 6.03 5.93 -12.17
N SER A 86 4.89 6.45 -12.64
CA SER A 86 4.44 7.80 -12.29
C SER A 86 3.80 7.91 -10.91
N GLN A 87 3.45 6.79 -10.29
CA GLN A 87 2.92 6.70 -8.93
C GLN A 87 3.69 5.64 -8.15
N VAL A 88 4.15 6.01 -6.96
CA VAL A 88 4.91 5.13 -6.06
C VAL A 88 4.15 5.04 -4.72
N PRO A 89 3.62 3.87 -4.34
CA PRO A 89 3.03 3.70 -3.02
C PRO A 89 4.11 3.61 -1.94
N VAL A 90 3.79 4.00 -0.71
CA VAL A 90 4.74 3.95 0.42
C VAL A 90 4.13 3.22 1.60
N LEU A 91 4.87 2.25 2.13
CA LEU A 91 4.61 1.61 3.41
C LEU A 91 5.30 2.39 4.53
N HIS A 92 4.52 3.06 5.35
CA HIS A 92 4.97 3.63 6.62
C HIS A 92 4.77 2.60 7.72
N ALA A 93 5.87 1.99 8.13
CA ALA A 93 5.91 1.06 9.22
C ALA A 93 7.11 1.35 10.13
N PRO A 94 7.02 0.99 11.41
CA PRO A 94 8.15 1.07 12.34
C PRO A 94 9.33 0.22 11.87
N GLY A 95 10.54 0.65 12.19
CA GLY A 95 11.73 -0.19 12.00
C GLY A 95 11.56 -1.54 12.70
N GLY A 96 11.64 -2.64 11.95
CA GLY A 96 11.53 -4.00 12.49
C GLY A 96 10.10 -4.46 12.79
N PHE A 97 9.06 -3.87 12.18
CA PHE A 97 7.70 -4.37 12.34
C PHE A 97 7.60 -5.86 11.95
N ARG A 98 6.84 -6.61 12.75
CA ARG A 98 6.57 -8.03 12.44
C ARG A 98 5.62 -8.09 11.27
N ASP A 99 5.94 -8.95 10.31
CA ASP A 99 5.00 -9.29 9.27
C ASP A 99 3.80 -10.01 9.90
N PHE A 100 2.60 -9.50 9.67
CA PHE A 100 1.38 -10.02 10.27
C PHE A 100 0.33 -10.32 9.21
N VAL A 101 -0.58 -11.22 9.56
CA VAL A 101 -1.70 -11.60 8.71
C VAL A 101 -2.66 -10.42 8.60
N PHE A 102 -2.83 -9.94 7.38
CA PHE A 102 -3.79 -8.90 7.06
C PHE A 102 -5.17 -9.48 6.75
N ALA A 103 -5.22 -10.57 5.98
CA ALA A 103 -6.47 -11.24 5.60
C ALA A 103 -6.29 -12.74 5.35
N ARG A 104 -7.40 -13.48 5.34
CA ARG A 104 -7.50 -14.86 4.86
C ARG A 104 -8.47 -14.90 3.67
N LEU A 105 -8.09 -15.61 2.62
CA LEU A 105 -8.76 -15.63 1.31
C LEU A 105 -9.60 -16.89 1.08
#